data_AF-A0A937BKQ5-F1
#
_entry.id   AF-A0A937BKQ5-F1
#
_cell.length_a   1.000
_cell.length_b   1.000
_cell.length_c   1.000
_cell.angle_alpha   90.00
_cell.angle_beta   90.00
_cell.angle_gamma   90.00
#
_symmetry.space_group_name_H-M   'P 1'
#
loop_
_entity.id
_entity.type
_entity.pdbx_description
1 polymer ?
#
loop_
_entity_poly.entity_id
_entity_poly.type
_entity_poly.pdbx_seq_one_letter_code
_entity_poly.pdbx_strand_id
1 'polypeptide(L)'
;MKRSLLWVLAVASVGFGIRSQAGDSAFDAEKAKALANPYANDFGPEKLTDAQLSGYPADLQAAYKGVLLVKCIKCHSSARPLNSQFFEVPGKGPEKQANLDNLKKTDPDMFSSPNVWQVETDIWQRYVKRMMSKPGCEITEPEGKAVYRFLAFDSQQRKAGKNKVSWKALREKLLADFKAKNPSRYKELYEK
;
A
#
# COMPACT_ATOMS: atom_id res chain seq x y z
N MET A 1 47.09 -61.89 -2.21
CA MET A 1 46.17 -61.06 -3.02
C MET A 1 44.82 -60.94 -2.33
N LYS A 2 44.53 -59.83 -1.66
CA LYS A 2 43.16 -59.49 -1.19
C LYS A 2 42.96 -58.00 -1.46
N ARG A 3 42.11 -57.68 -2.44
CA ARG A 3 41.71 -56.31 -2.79
C ARG A 3 40.47 -55.96 -1.97
N SER A 4 40.60 -55.03 -1.04
CA SER A 4 39.46 -54.41 -0.36
C SER A 4 38.92 -53.28 -1.23
N LEU A 5 37.67 -53.40 -1.68
CA LEU A 5 36.94 -52.31 -2.32
C LEU A 5 36.36 -51.39 -1.24
N LEU A 6 36.85 -50.15 -1.19
CA LEU A 6 36.20 -49.04 -0.48
C LEU A 6 35.09 -48.48 -1.37
N TRP A 7 33.84 -48.57 -0.91
CA TRP A 7 32.71 -47.85 -1.50
C TRP A 7 32.63 -46.46 -0.86
N VAL A 8 32.91 -45.42 -1.65
CA VAL A 8 32.64 -44.02 -1.28
C VAL A 8 31.24 -43.68 -1.76
N LEU A 9 30.30 -43.56 -0.82
CA LEU A 9 28.96 -43.01 -1.07
C LEU A 9 29.07 -41.48 -1.09
N ALA A 10 29.06 -40.89 -2.28
CA ALA A 10 28.87 -39.46 -2.46
C ALA A 10 27.37 -39.13 -2.30
N VAL A 11 27.02 -38.48 -1.18
CA VAL A 11 25.68 -37.91 -0.98
C VAL A 11 25.66 -36.53 -1.66
N ALA A 12 25.00 -36.44 -2.81
CA ALA A 12 24.72 -35.18 -3.48
C ALA A 12 23.49 -34.53 -2.82
N SER A 13 23.73 -33.52 -1.99
CA SER A 13 22.69 -32.69 -1.40
C SER A 13 22.08 -31.76 -2.45
N VAL A 14 21.01 -32.19 -3.11
CA VAL A 14 20.20 -31.28 -3.94
C VAL A 14 19.33 -30.45 -3.00
N GLY A 15 19.77 -29.22 -2.72
CA GLY A 15 18.98 -28.22 -2.01
C GLY A 15 17.82 -27.72 -2.88
N PHE A 16 16.71 -28.47 -2.91
CA PHE A 16 15.43 -27.96 -3.41
C PHE A 16 14.79 -27.15 -2.28
N GLY A 17 14.73 -25.82 -2.43
CA GLY A 17 13.98 -24.97 -1.51
C GLY A 17 12.51 -25.40 -1.51
N ILE A 18 12.03 -25.94 -0.39
CA ILE A 18 10.64 -26.34 -0.22
C ILE A 18 9.82 -25.06 -0.07
N ARG A 19 9.25 -24.57 -1.18
CA ARG A 19 8.18 -23.57 -1.15
C ARG A 19 6.90 -24.27 -0.74
N SER A 20 6.24 -23.82 0.33
CA SER A 20 5.06 -24.51 0.85
C SER A 20 3.86 -24.27 -0.06
N GLN A 21 3.36 -25.35 -0.66
CA GLN A 21 2.21 -25.31 -1.58
C GLN A 21 0.93 -24.73 -0.94
N ALA A 22 0.81 -24.80 0.39
CA ALA A 22 -0.28 -24.18 1.14
C ALA A 22 -0.14 -22.65 1.31
N GLY A 23 1.10 -22.12 1.35
CA GLY A 23 1.34 -20.67 1.42
C GLY A 23 1.03 -19.98 0.09
N ASP A 24 1.44 -20.59 -1.02
CA ASP A 24 1.17 -20.08 -2.36
C ASP A 24 -0.35 -20.09 -2.68
N SER A 25 -1.11 -21.11 -2.25
CA SER A 25 -2.55 -21.17 -2.49
C SER A 25 -3.36 -20.15 -1.68
N ALA A 26 -3.00 -19.89 -0.42
CA ALA A 26 -3.64 -18.87 0.41
C ALA A 26 -3.38 -17.46 -0.14
N PHE A 27 -2.16 -17.23 -0.61
CA PHE A 27 -1.76 -15.99 -1.26
C PHE A 27 -2.56 -15.75 -2.56
N ASP A 28 -2.64 -16.74 -3.45
CA ASP A 28 -3.38 -16.63 -4.71
C ASP A 28 -4.88 -16.39 -4.48
N ALA A 29 -5.45 -17.02 -3.46
CA ALA A 29 -6.84 -16.79 -3.08
C ALA A 29 -7.08 -15.33 -2.61
N GLU A 30 -6.19 -14.77 -1.78
CA GLU A 30 -6.32 -13.36 -1.37
C GLU A 30 -6.09 -12.38 -2.52
N LYS A 31 -5.15 -12.68 -3.43
CA LYS A 31 -4.96 -11.92 -4.67
C LYS A 31 -6.21 -11.93 -5.54
N ALA A 32 -6.79 -13.10 -5.79
CA ALA A 32 -8.02 -13.22 -6.58
C ALA A 32 -9.17 -12.42 -5.97
N LYS A 33 -9.37 -12.50 -4.65
CA LYS A 33 -10.35 -11.67 -3.92
C LYS A 33 -10.07 -10.18 -4.08
N ALA A 34 -8.81 -9.76 -3.97
CA ALA A 34 -8.43 -8.36 -4.08
C ALA A 34 -8.67 -7.78 -5.49
N LEU A 35 -8.48 -8.60 -6.53
CA LEU A 35 -8.72 -8.23 -7.93
C LEU A 35 -10.21 -8.23 -8.29
N ALA A 36 -10.99 -9.16 -7.73
CA ALA A 36 -12.45 -9.19 -7.90
C ALA A 36 -13.17 -8.03 -7.22
N ASN A 37 -12.50 -7.32 -6.29
CA ASN A 37 -13.04 -6.20 -5.54
C ASN A 37 -12.24 -4.91 -5.81
N PRO A 38 -12.33 -4.32 -7.01
CA PRO A 38 -11.56 -3.14 -7.35
C PRO A 38 -12.05 -1.89 -6.60
N TYR A 39 -11.16 -0.90 -6.54
CA TYR A 39 -11.39 0.42 -6.01
C TYR A 39 -11.05 1.47 -7.07
N ALA A 40 -11.59 2.69 -6.92
CA ALA A 40 -11.22 3.80 -7.80
C ALA A 40 -9.71 4.09 -7.80
N ASN A 41 -9.04 3.81 -6.69
CA ASN A 41 -7.60 4.03 -6.51
C ASN A 41 -6.75 3.13 -7.44
N ASP A 42 -7.31 2.02 -7.94
CA ASP A 42 -6.61 1.07 -8.81
C ASP A 42 -6.41 1.61 -10.24
N PHE A 43 -7.04 2.74 -10.59
CA PHE A 43 -7.04 3.30 -11.95
C PHE A 43 -5.95 4.36 -12.17
N GLY A 44 -5.23 4.75 -11.11
CA GLY A 44 -4.22 5.80 -11.16
C GLY A 44 -2.79 5.28 -11.36
N PRO A 45 -1.80 6.17 -11.37
CA PRO A 45 -0.39 5.79 -11.48
C PRO A 45 0.02 4.77 -10.40
N GLU A 46 0.77 3.76 -10.80
CA GLU A 46 1.25 2.73 -9.88
C GLU A 46 2.58 3.13 -9.21
N LYS A 47 3.24 4.16 -9.72
CA LYS A 47 4.57 4.59 -9.28
C LYS A 47 4.66 6.10 -9.13
N LEU A 48 5.50 6.53 -8.20
CA LEU A 48 5.97 7.90 -8.09
C LEU A 48 7.07 8.13 -9.11
N THR A 49 7.16 9.34 -9.65
CA THR A 49 8.28 9.75 -10.50
C THR A 49 9.54 9.96 -9.66
N ASP A 50 10.71 9.92 -10.28
CA ASP A 50 11.96 10.21 -9.59
C ASP A 50 11.98 11.63 -8.99
N ALA A 51 11.38 12.59 -9.69
CA ALA A 51 11.22 13.96 -9.19
C ALA A 51 10.30 14.06 -7.96
N GLN A 52 9.30 13.19 -7.85
CA GLN A 52 8.49 13.10 -6.62
C GLN A 52 9.31 12.49 -5.49
N LEU A 53 10.06 11.42 -5.76
CA LEU A 53 10.83 10.69 -4.75
C LEU A 53 12.08 11.41 -4.25
N SER A 54 12.69 12.28 -5.05
CA SER A 54 13.97 12.91 -4.72
C SER A 54 13.94 13.74 -3.43
N GLY A 55 12.76 14.25 -3.04
CA GLY A 55 12.55 14.99 -1.80
C GLY A 55 12.28 14.12 -0.57
N TYR A 56 12.22 12.80 -0.71
CA TYR A 56 11.82 11.89 0.38
C TYR A 56 13.06 11.45 1.17
N PRO A 57 12.97 11.29 2.50
CA PRO A 57 14.03 10.70 3.30
C PRO A 57 14.47 9.32 2.78
N ALA A 58 15.75 8.99 2.93
CA ALA A 58 16.34 7.79 2.35
C ALA A 58 15.67 6.48 2.84
N ASP A 59 15.28 6.42 4.11
CA ASP A 59 14.56 5.30 4.70
C ASP A 59 13.14 5.14 4.08
N LEU A 60 12.47 6.25 3.79
CA LEU A 60 11.16 6.24 3.12
C LEU A 60 11.28 5.82 1.64
N GLN A 61 12.34 6.25 0.95
CA GLN A 61 12.64 5.77 -0.40
C GLN A 61 12.93 4.26 -0.40
N ALA A 62 13.67 3.75 0.59
CA ALA A 62 13.94 2.33 0.73
C ALA A 62 12.66 1.53 1.00
N ALA A 63 11.78 2.03 1.88
CA ALA A 63 10.48 1.41 2.14
C ALA A 63 9.61 1.36 0.88
N TYR A 64 9.57 2.46 0.11
CA TYR A 64 8.87 2.54 -1.16
C TYR A 64 9.38 1.51 -2.16
N LYS A 65 10.70 1.54 -2.45
CA LYS A 65 11.33 0.71 -3.48
C LYS A 65 11.41 -0.76 -3.10
N GLY A 66 11.78 -1.06 -1.87
CA GLY A 66 12.08 -2.42 -1.41
C GLY A 66 10.90 -3.17 -0.81
N VAL A 67 9.88 -2.47 -0.30
CA VAL A 67 8.72 -3.11 0.34
C VAL A 67 7.44 -2.83 -0.43
N LEU A 68 7.06 -1.56 -0.62
CA LEU A 68 5.79 -1.24 -1.28
C LEU A 68 5.76 -1.78 -2.71
N LEU A 69 6.78 -1.48 -3.52
CA LEU A 69 6.84 -1.87 -4.93
C LEU A 69 7.23 -3.34 -5.18
N VAL A 70 7.57 -4.12 -4.15
CA VAL A 70 8.05 -5.50 -4.32
C VAL A 70 7.16 -6.49 -3.58
N LYS A 71 6.85 -6.20 -2.31
CA LYS A 71 6.13 -7.11 -1.42
C LYS A 71 4.65 -6.79 -1.33
N CYS A 72 4.28 -5.51 -1.20
CA CYS A 72 2.86 -5.13 -1.10
C CYS A 72 2.10 -5.33 -2.41
N ILE A 73 2.79 -5.25 -3.56
CA ILE A 73 2.13 -5.39 -4.86
C ILE A 73 1.75 -6.83 -5.24
N LYS A 74 2.10 -7.80 -4.39
CA LYS A 74 1.84 -9.21 -4.66
C LYS A 74 0.32 -9.47 -4.80
N CYS A 75 -0.51 -8.84 -3.96
CA CYS A 75 -1.97 -9.05 -3.98
C CYS A 75 -2.76 -8.09 -4.88
N HIS A 76 -2.30 -6.84 -5.01
CA HIS A 76 -2.93 -5.81 -5.84
C HIS A 76 -1.91 -4.74 -6.21
N SER A 77 -2.19 -3.91 -7.22
CA SER A 77 -1.28 -2.83 -7.63
C SER A 77 -0.93 -1.86 -6.49
N SER A 78 0.28 -1.27 -6.54
CA SER A 78 0.69 -0.16 -5.68
C SER A 78 -0.13 1.11 -5.90
N ALA A 79 -0.86 1.21 -7.02
CA ALA A 79 -1.85 2.27 -7.23
C ALA A 79 -2.89 2.32 -6.09
N ARG A 80 -3.30 1.17 -5.54
CA ARG A 80 -4.35 1.11 -4.51
C ARG A 80 -4.03 1.96 -3.27
N PRO A 81 -2.85 1.82 -2.62
CA PRO A 81 -2.46 2.73 -1.56
C PRO A 81 -2.03 4.10 -2.08
N LEU A 82 -1.26 4.21 -3.18
CA LEU A 82 -0.76 5.52 -3.62
C LEU A 82 -1.88 6.50 -3.99
N ASN A 83 -2.96 6.00 -4.60
CA ASN A 83 -4.07 6.83 -5.07
C ASN A 83 -5.27 6.82 -4.12
N SER A 84 -5.13 6.27 -2.91
CA SER A 84 -6.21 6.32 -1.93
C SER A 84 -6.55 7.74 -1.51
N GLN A 85 -7.79 7.96 -1.14
CA GLN A 85 -8.25 9.21 -0.53
C GLN A 85 -7.59 9.48 0.84
N PHE A 86 -6.86 8.53 1.41
CA PHE A 86 -6.35 8.65 2.77
C PHE A 86 -5.31 9.77 2.87
N PHE A 87 -5.51 10.61 3.86
CA PHE A 87 -4.59 11.65 4.27
C PHE A 87 -4.38 11.55 5.78
N GLU A 88 -3.13 11.50 6.21
CA GLU A 88 -2.76 11.47 7.62
C GLU A 88 -2.00 12.73 7.99
N VAL A 89 -2.53 13.47 8.96
CA VAL A 89 -1.89 14.68 9.49
C VAL A 89 -0.53 14.37 10.11
N PRO A 90 0.44 15.32 10.03
CA PRO A 90 1.75 15.13 10.63
C PRO A 90 1.67 15.07 12.16
N GLY A 91 2.77 14.61 12.78
CA GLY A 91 2.95 14.59 14.23
C GLY A 91 2.93 13.20 14.85
N LYS A 92 3.06 13.15 16.19
CA LYS A 92 3.07 11.90 16.97
C LYS A 92 2.11 11.97 18.17
N GLY A 93 1.43 10.85 18.45
CA GLY A 93 0.57 10.74 19.63
C GLY A 93 -0.49 11.86 19.68
N PRO A 94 -0.65 12.56 20.82
CA PRO A 94 -1.64 13.63 20.97
C PRO A 94 -1.50 14.78 19.95
N GLU A 95 -0.30 15.02 19.43
CA GLU A 95 -0.04 16.06 18.44
C GLU A 95 -0.85 15.85 17.16
N LYS A 96 -1.07 14.60 16.75
CA LYS A 96 -1.86 14.30 15.55
C LYS A 96 -3.29 14.80 15.67
N GLN A 97 -3.90 14.65 16.85
CA GLN A 97 -5.27 15.11 17.07
C GLN A 97 -5.34 16.64 17.03
N ALA A 98 -4.40 17.32 17.67
CA ALA A 98 -4.31 18.78 17.61
C ALA A 98 -4.12 19.28 16.16
N ASN A 99 -3.27 18.62 15.38
CA ASN A 99 -3.04 18.95 13.96
C ASN A 99 -4.28 18.68 13.10
N LEU A 100 -5.04 17.61 13.37
CA LEU A 100 -6.32 17.33 12.72
C LEU A 100 -7.33 18.44 13.01
N ASP A 101 -7.47 18.84 14.27
CA ASP A 101 -8.41 19.87 14.68
C ASP A 101 -8.02 21.25 14.14
N ASN A 102 -6.72 21.52 14.02
CA ASN A 102 -6.22 22.72 13.35
C ASN A 102 -6.49 22.68 11.84
N LEU A 103 -6.28 21.54 11.18
CA LEU A 103 -6.53 21.40 9.75
C LEU A 103 -8.02 21.60 9.41
N LYS A 104 -8.94 21.10 10.24
CA LYS A 104 -10.38 21.35 10.08
C LYS A 104 -10.73 22.85 10.07
N LYS A 105 -10.02 23.66 10.87
CA LYS A 105 -10.25 25.10 10.96
C LYS A 105 -9.62 25.86 9.80
N THR A 106 -8.44 25.42 9.36
CA THR A 106 -7.60 26.15 8.39
C THR A 106 -7.82 25.72 6.94
N ASP A 107 -8.27 24.48 6.71
CA ASP A 107 -8.59 23.95 5.38
C ASP A 107 -9.84 23.05 5.41
N PRO A 108 -11.04 23.63 5.59
CA PRO A 108 -12.29 22.88 5.64
C PRO A 108 -12.64 22.18 4.33
N ASP A 109 -12.10 22.61 3.18
CA ASP A 109 -12.36 21.96 1.88
C ASP A 109 -11.79 20.53 1.83
N MET A 110 -10.70 20.23 2.55
CA MET A 110 -10.21 18.85 2.70
C MET A 110 -11.19 17.93 3.43
N PHE A 111 -12.24 18.45 4.06
CA PHE A 111 -13.27 17.67 4.75
C PHE A 111 -14.61 17.68 4.00
N SER A 112 -14.71 18.39 2.88
CA SER A 112 -15.95 18.53 2.11
C SER A 112 -16.36 17.25 1.38
N SER A 113 -15.39 16.39 1.05
CA SER A 113 -15.63 15.13 0.35
C SER A 113 -14.70 14.03 0.86
N PRO A 114 -15.21 13.06 1.65
CA PRO A 114 -14.40 11.96 2.15
C PRO A 114 -13.88 11.06 1.02
N ASN A 115 -14.51 11.11 -0.15
CA ASN A 115 -14.07 10.35 -1.33
C ASN A 115 -12.86 10.97 -2.00
N VAL A 116 -12.61 12.28 -1.80
CA VAL A 116 -11.41 12.98 -2.26
C VAL A 116 -10.31 12.94 -1.20
N TRP A 117 -10.66 13.26 0.05
CA TRP A 117 -9.79 13.20 1.20
C TRP A 117 -10.50 12.57 2.39
N GLN A 118 -10.02 11.41 2.82
CA GLN A 118 -10.35 10.84 4.12
C GLN A 118 -9.22 11.22 5.09
N VAL A 119 -9.43 12.32 5.80
CA VAL A 119 -8.47 12.91 6.74
C VAL A 119 -8.67 12.30 8.12
N GLU A 120 -7.72 11.49 8.57
CA GLU A 120 -7.80 10.79 9.87
C GLU A 120 -6.42 10.62 10.50
N THR A 121 -6.38 10.37 11.81
CA THR A 121 -5.17 9.94 12.51
C THR A 121 -4.96 8.43 12.31
N ASP A 122 -3.71 8.01 12.11
CA ASP A 122 -3.25 6.61 12.04
C ASP A 122 -3.96 5.72 10.99
N ILE A 123 -4.57 6.33 9.98
CA ILE A 123 -5.32 5.62 8.92
C ILE A 123 -4.42 4.69 8.12
N TRP A 124 -3.18 5.10 7.86
CA TRP A 124 -2.23 4.26 7.12
C TRP A 124 -1.76 3.07 7.94
N GLN A 125 -1.54 3.26 9.24
CA GLN A 125 -1.18 2.16 10.11
C GLN A 125 -2.30 1.11 10.15
N ARG A 126 -3.56 1.54 10.31
CA ARG A 126 -4.72 0.64 10.26
C ARG A 126 -4.82 -0.08 8.93
N TYR A 127 -4.66 0.65 7.82
CA TYR A 127 -4.70 0.09 6.47
C TYR A 127 -3.63 -0.98 6.26
N VAL A 128 -2.36 -0.67 6.54
CA VAL A 128 -1.24 -1.58 6.29
C VAL A 128 -1.33 -2.81 7.20
N LYS A 129 -1.66 -2.65 8.49
CA LYS A 129 -1.86 -3.79 9.40
C LYS A 129 -2.97 -4.75 8.90
N ARG A 130 -4.06 -4.23 8.35
CA ARG A 130 -5.12 -5.05 7.76
C ARG A 130 -4.66 -5.79 6.50
N MET A 131 -3.74 -5.23 5.72
CA MET A 131 -3.15 -5.93 4.58
C MET A 131 -2.16 -7.02 5.05
N MET A 132 -1.40 -6.74 6.10
CA MET A 132 -0.48 -7.71 6.71
C MET A 132 -1.20 -8.88 7.37
N SER A 133 -2.42 -8.69 7.87
CA SER A 133 -3.22 -9.77 8.45
C SER A 133 -3.85 -10.70 7.41
N LYS A 134 -3.60 -10.49 6.11
CA LYS A 134 -4.11 -11.37 5.06
C LYS A 134 -3.27 -12.65 4.96
N PRO A 135 -3.91 -13.82 4.78
CA PRO A 135 -3.19 -15.07 4.54
C PRO A 135 -2.18 -14.95 3.40
N GLY A 136 -0.99 -15.51 3.60
CA GLY A 136 0.10 -15.47 2.61
C GLY A 136 0.87 -14.14 2.54
N CYS A 137 0.54 -13.14 3.37
CA CYS A 137 1.33 -11.92 3.45
C CYS A 137 2.64 -12.16 4.22
N GLU A 138 3.77 -11.87 3.58
CA GLU A 138 5.13 -12.08 4.14
C GLU A 138 5.77 -10.79 4.68
N ILE A 139 4.98 -9.72 4.82
CA ILE A 139 5.46 -8.43 5.29
C ILE A 139 5.63 -8.48 6.81
N THR A 140 6.84 -8.25 7.27
CA THR A 140 7.16 -8.21 8.70
C THR A 140 6.66 -6.93 9.37
N GLU A 141 6.57 -6.90 10.70
CA GLU A 141 6.17 -5.68 11.43
C GLU A 141 7.07 -4.46 11.14
N PRO A 142 8.41 -4.56 11.13
CA PRO A 142 9.27 -3.44 10.77
C PRO A 142 9.04 -2.92 9.34
N GLU A 143 8.82 -3.83 8.39
CA GLU A 143 8.53 -3.49 7.01
C GLU A 143 7.17 -2.80 6.87
N GLY A 144 6.12 -3.34 7.50
CA GLY A 144 4.81 -2.71 7.55
C GLY A 144 4.88 -1.31 8.16
N LYS A 145 5.69 -1.14 9.21
CA LYS A 145 5.96 0.16 9.83
C LYS A 145 6.66 1.14 8.91
N ALA A 146 7.67 0.68 8.17
CA ALA A 146 8.33 1.49 7.16
C ALA A 146 7.35 1.93 6.05
N VAL A 147 6.48 1.02 5.60
CA VAL A 147 5.47 1.30 4.55
C VAL A 147 4.43 2.31 5.02
N TYR A 148 3.82 2.15 6.20
CA TYR A 148 2.79 3.11 6.62
C TYR A 148 3.38 4.49 6.94
N ARG A 149 4.65 4.57 7.36
CA ARG A 149 5.37 5.85 7.49
C ARG A 149 5.57 6.51 6.15
N PHE A 150 5.98 5.75 5.13
CA PHE A 150 6.07 6.24 3.77
C PHE A 150 4.71 6.76 3.28
N LEU A 151 3.63 5.98 3.41
CA LEU A 151 2.30 6.39 2.93
C LEU A 151 1.75 7.62 3.66
N ALA A 152 2.01 7.75 4.96
CA ALA A 152 1.65 8.96 5.72
C ALA A 152 2.40 10.19 5.20
N PHE A 153 3.73 10.11 5.07
CA PHE A 153 4.55 11.19 4.54
C PHE A 153 4.15 11.56 3.10
N ASP A 154 4.01 10.55 2.24
CA ASP A 154 3.61 10.69 0.85
C ASP A 154 2.23 11.37 0.71
N SER A 155 1.28 11.04 1.58
CA SER A 155 -0.03 11.70 1.60
C SER A 155 0.07 13.20 1.91
N GLN A 156 1.01 13.60 2.78
CA GLN A 156 1.26 15.00 3.11
C GLN A 156 1.89 15.74 1.93
N GLN A 157 2.85 15.12 1.25
CA GLN A 157 3.54 15.74 0.12
C GLN A 157 2.64 15.89 -1.10
N ARG A 158 1.88 14.85 -1.47
CA ARG A 158 1.18 14.82 -2.76
C ARG A 158 -0.27 15.29 -2.70
N LYS A 159 -0.93 15.25 -1.54
CA LYS A 159 -2.38 15.40 -1.45
C LYS A 159 -2.84 16.70 -0.78
N ALA A 160 -1.92 17.52 -0.26
CA ALA A 160 -2.24 18.77 0.44
C ALA A 160 -1.37 19.94 -0.01
N GLY A 161 -1.55 21.10 0.63
CA GLY A 161 -0.81 22.33 0.34
C GLY A 161 -0.90 22.72 -1.14
N LYS A 162 0.24 23.04 -1.75
CA LYS A 162 0.30 23.43 -3.17
C LYS A 162 -0.20 22.36 -4.15
N ASN A 163 -0.22 21.09 -3.75
CA ASN A 163 -0.62 19.97 -4.62
C ASN A 163 -2.10 19.60 -4.47
N LYS A 164 -2.82 20.26 -3.55
CA LYS A 164 -4.22 19.97 -3.22
C LYS A 164 -5.14 20.03 -4.44
N VAL A 165 -5.00 21.06 -5.29
CA VAL A 165 -5.83 21.24 -6.49
C VAL A 165 -5.58 20.11 -7.50
N SER A 166 -4.32 19.80 -7.80
CA SER A 166 -3.98 18.70 -8.70
C SER A 166 -4.41 17.34 -8.15
N TRP A 167 -4.34 17.14 -6.83
CA TRP A 167 -4.80 15.92 -6.19
C TRP A 167 -6.31 15.76 -6.29
N LYS A 168 -7.09 16.83 -6.03
CA LYS A 168 -8.55 16.83 -6.19
C LYS A 168 -8.95 16.42 -7.60
N ALA A 169 -8.37 17.08 -8.60
CA ALA A 169 -8.63 16.79 -10.00
C ALA A 169 -8.29 15.34 -10.37
N LEU A 170 -7.13 14.84 -9.94
CA LEU A 170 -6.75 13.43 -10.13
C LEU A 170 -7.79 12.51 -9.49
N ARG A 171 -8.15 12.75 -8.23
CA ARG A 171 -9.00 11.85 -7.46
C ARG A 171 -10.44 11.83 -7.97
N GLU A 172 -10.98 12.97 -8.38
CA GLU A 172 -12.27 13.09 -9.06
C GLU A 172 -12.27 12.35 -10.40
N LYS A 173 -11.19 12.47 -11.18
CA LYS A 173 -11.03 11.69 -12.42
C LYS A 173 -11.05 10.18 -12.14
N LEU A 174 -10.32 9.71 -11.13
CA LEU A 174 -10.31 8.29 -10.75
C LEU A 174 -11.70 7.79 -10.33
N LEU A 175 -12.46 8.61 -9.61
CA LEU A 175 -13.85 8.29 -9.25
C LEU A 175 -14.74 8.20 -10.48
N ALA A 176 -14.64 9.16 -11.41
CA ALA A 176 -15.42 9.18 -12.64
C ALA A 176 -15.10 7.98 -13.54
N ASP A 177 -13.81 7.70 -13.77
CA ASP A 177 -13.37 6.54 -14.56
C ASP A 177 -13.85 5.23 -13.92
N PHE A 178 -13.78 5.14 -12.59
CA PHE A 178 -14.23 3.96 -11.86
C PHE A 178 -15.76 3.79 -11.93
N LYS A 179 -16.53 4.88 -11.82
CA LYS A 179 -17.99 4.85 -11.99
C LYS A 179 -18.37 4.38 -13.37
N ALA A 180 -17.68 4.86 -14.40
CA ALA A 180 -17.94 4.48 -15.78
C ALA A 180 -17.66 2.99 -16.03
N LYS A 181 -16.55 2.45 -15.50
CA LYS A 181 -16.17 1.04 -15.72
C LYS A 181 -16.80 0.05 -14.75
N ASN A 182 -17.16 0.48 -13.55
CA ASN A 182 -17.66 -0.39 -12.47
C ASN A 182 -18.86 0.26 -11.74
N PRO A 183 -19.97 0.58 -12.42
CA PRO A 183 -21.06 1.37 -11.83
C PRO A 183 -21.68 0.72 -10.58
N SER A 184 -21.89 -0.61 -10.59
CA SER A 184 -22.44 -1.33 -9.43
C SER A 184 -21.51 -1.28 -8.22
N ARG A 185 -20.20 -1.48 -8.44
CA ARG A 185 -19.19 -1.40 -7.39
C ARG A 185 -18.98 0.03 -6.90
N TYR A 186 -19.08 1.02 -7.79
CA TYR A 186 -19.04 2.43 -7.42
C TYR A 186 -20.19 2.77 -6.46
N LYS A 187 -21.42 2.36 -6.79
CA LYS A 187 -22.59 2.58 -5.94
C LYS A 187 -22.39 1.96 -4.55
N GLU A 188 -21.90 0.72 -4.50
CA GLU A 188 -21.62 0.02 -3.24
C GLU A 188 -20.59 0.74 -2.35
N LEU A 189 -19.59 1.39 -2.96
CA LEU A 189 -18.49 2.00 -2.22
C LEU A 189 -18.71 3.47 -1.88
N TYR A 190 -19.41 4.22 -2.74
CA TYR A 190 -19.38 5.69 -2.73
C TYR A 190 -20.74 6.37 -2.74
N GLU A 191 -21.86 5.64 -2.88
CA GLU A 191 -23.24 6.18 -2.89
C GLU A 191 -24.11 5.55 -1.78
N LYS A 192 -23.50 5.20 -0.64
CA LYS A 192 -24.20 4.70 0.54
C LYS A 192 -24.85 5.80 1.35
#